data_AF-A0A831P0S7-F1
#
_entry.id   AF-A0A831P0S7-F1
#
_cell.length_a   1.000
_cell.length_b   1.000
_cell.length_c   1.000
_cell.angle_alpha   90.00
_cell.angle_beta   90.00
_cell.angle_gamma   90.00
#
_symmetry.space_group_name_H-M   'P 1'
#
loop_
_entity.id
_entity.type
_entity.pdbx_description
1 polymer ?
#
loop_
_entity_poly.entity_id
_entity_poly.type
_entity_poly.pdbx_seq_one_letter_code
_entity_poly.pdbx_strand_id
1 'polypeptide(L)'
;QYIDALDLVYLDKDGNALSTPVSDTRKIRSVQITLLGRTAKLVPGYKDTTIYTNQQGDVIFGPANDGYRRLLLTTEVLCRNLTLR
;
A
#
# COMPACT_ATOMS: atom_id res chain seq x y z
N GLN A 1 -11.71 -9.47 5.39
CA GLN A 1 -12.88 -8.58 5.52
C GLN A 1 -12.56 -7.22 6.17
N TYR A 2 -11.45 -7.06 6.91
CA TYR A 2 -11.08 -5.79 7.56
C TYR A 2 -9.88 -5.07 6.93
N ILE A 3 -9.59 -5.37 5.66
CA ILE A 3 -8.61 -4.66 4.87
C ILE A 3 -9.39 -3.76 3.93
N ASP A 4 -9.18 -2.45 4.05
CA ASP A 4 -9.90 -1.44 3.28
C ASP A 4 -9.11 -1.00 2.03
N ALA A 5 -7.77 -1.11 2.07
CA ALA A 5 -6.92 -0.87 0.91
C ALA A 5 -5.67 -1.76 0.94
N LEU A 6 -5.24 -2.18 -0.26
CA LEU A 6 -3.96 -2.81 -0.54
C LEU A 6 -3.41 -2.14 -1.79
N ASP A 7 -2.21 -1.58 -1.68
CA ASP A 7 -1.50 -0.94 -2.77
C ASP A 7 -0.11 -1.58 -2.94
N LEU A 8 0.28 -1.77 -4.21
CA LEU A 8 1.54 -2.41 -4.59
C LEU A 8 2.26 -1.52 -5.59
N VAL A 9 3.43 -1.01 -5.20
CA VAL A 9 4.31 -0.25 -6.08
C VAL A 9 5.53 -1.12 -6.41
N TYR A 10 5.74 -1.37 -7.70
CA TYR A 10 6.89 -2.12 -8.19
C TYR A 10 8.03 -1.16 -8.49
N LEU A 11 9.20 -1.39 -7.90
CA LEU A 11 10.35 -0.52 -8.08
C LEU A 11 11.45 -1.17 -8.91
N ASP A 12 12.13 -0.37 -9.72
CA ASP A 12 13.31 -0.80 -10.47
C ASP A 12 14.61 -0.71 -9.64
N LYS A 13 15.76 -0.95 -10.28
CA LYS A 13 17.08 -0.93 -9.64
C LYS A 13 17.51 0.43 -9.09
N ASP A 14 16.90 1.50 -9.58
CA ASP A 14 17.19 2.87 -9.18
C ASP A 14 16.13 3.38 -8.18
N GLY A 15 15.16 2.53 -7.79
CA GLY A 15 14.08 2.86 -6.88
C GLY A 15 12.90 3.58 -7.53
N ASN A 16 12.84 3.61 -8.87
CA ASN A 16 11.73 4.27 -9.58
C ASN A 16 10.53 3.34 -9.70
N ALA A 17 9.33 3.91 -9.53
CA ALA A 17 8.08 3.20 -9.77
C ALA A 17 7.95 2.79 -11.25
N LEU A 18 7.73 1.50 -11.47
CA LEU A 18 7.39 0.94 -12.77
C LEU A 18 5.90 1.14 -13.05
N SER A 19 5.56 1.49 -14.28
CA SER A 19 4.16 1.57 -14.69
C SER A 19 3.47 0.21 -14.58
N THR A 20 2.24 0.22 -14.07
CA THR A 20 1.41 -0.97 -13.93
C THR A 20 0.38 -1.04 -15.07
N PRO A 21 0.17 -2.22 -15.70
CA PRO A 21 0.85 -3.50 -15.44
C PRO A 21 2.32 -3.48 -15.92
N VAL A 22 3.20 -4.09 -15.11
CA VAL A 22 4.64 -4.14 -15.42
C VAL A 22 4.88 -5.06 -16.62
N SER A 23 5.36 -4.49 -17.72
CA SER A 23 5.60 -5.22 -18.98
C SER A 23 6.80 -6.17 -18.93
N ASP A 24 7.84 -5.82 -18.19
CA ASP A 24 9.03 -6.68 -17.97
C ASP A 24 9.27 -6.87 -16.48
N THR A 25 8.78 -7.99 -15.93
CA THR A 25 8.89 -8.33 -14.51
C THR A 25 10.33 -8.50 -14.03
N ARG A 26 11.29 -8.72 -14.93
CA ARG A 26 12.72 -8.81 -14.59
C ARG A 26 13.31 -7.47 -14.19
N LYS A 27 12.60 -6.36 -14.42
CA LYS A 27 13.01 -5.02 -13.98
C LYS A 27 12.69 -4.78 -12.50
N ILE A 28 11.78 -5.55 -11.91
CA ILE A 28 11.37 -5.41 -10.51
C ILE A 28 12.55 -5.78 -9.60
N ARG A 29 12.85 -4.91 -8.63
CA ARG A 29 13.92 -5.10 -7.63
C ARG A 29 13.40 -5.07 -6.21
N SER A 30 12.37 -4.29 -5.96
CA SER A 30 11.60 -4.34 -4.72
C SER A 30 10.14 -4.05 -5.00
N VAL A 31 9.31 -4.39 -4.02
CA VAL A 31 7.89 -4.06 -4.00
C VAL A 31 7.60 -3.32 -2.71
N GLN A 32 7.03 -2.13 -2.82
CA GLN A 32 6.41 -1.46 -1.68
C GLN A 32 4.99 -1.98 -1.54
N ILE A 33 4.67 -2.43 -0.34
CA ILE A 33 3.37 -2.97 0.02
C ILE A 33 2.78 -2.03 1.06
N THR A 34 1.69 -1.36 0.73
CA THR A 34 0.91 -0.56 1.67
C THR A 34 -0.42 -1.25 1.94
N LEU A 35 -0.68 -1.53 3.20
CA LEU A 35 -1.90 -2.21 3.68
C LEU A 35 -2.61 -1.32 4.68
N LEU A 36 -3.91 -1.09 4.45
CA LEU A 36 -4.77 -0.37 5.38
C LEU A 36 -5.77 -1.35 6.02
N GLY A 37 -5.56 -1.62 7.30
CA GLY A 37 -6.48 -2.42 8.11
C GLY A 37 -7.40 -1.53 8.93
N ARG A 38 -8.64 -1.95 9.14
CA ARG A 38 -9.60 -1.31 10.05
C ARG A 38 -9.96 -2.18 11.25
N THR A 39 -10.42 -1.55 12.33
CA THR A 39 -11.00 -2.27 13.47
C THR A 39 -12.30 -2.97 13.08
N ALA A 40 -12.61 -4.10 13.73
CA ALA A 40 -13.85 -4.83 13.47
C ALA A 40 -15.11 -4.08 13.94
N LYS A 41 -14.97 -3.20 14.92
CA LYS A 41 -16.05 -2.39 15.49
C LYS A 41 -15.76 -0.91 15.29
N LEU A 42 -16.82 -0.13 15.11
CA LEU A 42 -16.76 1.33 15.15
C LEU A 42 -16.49 1.81 16.58
N VAL A 43 -15.93 3.01 16.68
CA VAL A 43 -15.67 3.72 17.93
C VAL A 43 -16.67 4.88 18.02
N PRO A 44 -17.58 4.90 19.01
CA PRO A 44 -18.53 5.98 19.19
C PRO A 44 -17.85 7.35 19.28
N GLY A 45 -18.36 8.34 18.55
CA GLY A 45 -17.82 9.71 18.54
C GLY A 45 -16.51 9.90 17.77
N TYR A 46 -15.91 8.83 17.24
CA TYR A 46 -14.77 8.93 16.33
C TYR A 46 -15.25 9.15 14.90
N LYS A 47 -14.50 9.97 14.15
CA LYS A 47 -14.68 10.18 12.72
C LYS A 47 -13.32 10.15 12.05
N ASP A 48 -13.10 9.19 11.17
CA ASP A 48 -11.87 9.07 10.41
C ASP A 48 -11.84 10.10 9.27
N THR A 49 -11.09 11.18 9.47
CA THR A 49 -10.87 12.22 8.46
C THR A 49 -9.49 12.10 7.80
N THR A 50 -8.78 11.00 8.02
CA THR A 50 -7.41 10.82 7.52
C THR A 50 -7.41 10.43 6.06
N ILE A 51 -6.55 11.09 5.27
CA ILE A 51 -6.19 10.66 3.91
C ILE A 51 -4.97 9.76 4.05
N TYR A 52 -5.11 8.52 3.58
CA TYR A 52 -4.05 7.51 3.65
C TYR A 52 -3.33 7.45 2.31
N THR A 53 -2.00 7.58 2.36
CA THR A 53 -1.13 7.54 1.18
C THR A 53 -0.15 6.38 1.24
N ASN A 54 0.33 5.92 0.09
CA ASN A 54 1.46 5.00 0.03
C ASN A 54 2.80 5.75 0.24
N GLN A 55 3.92 5.04 0.09
CA GLN A 55 5.27 5.62 0.19
C GLN A 55 5.66 6.54 -0.97
N GLN A 56 4.92 6.50 -2.09
CA GLN A 56 5.10 7.41 -3.23
C GLN A 56 4.31 8.72 -3.06
N GLY A 57 3.44 8.79 -2.05
CA GLY A 57 2.55 9.93 -1.81
C GLY A 57 1.19 9.82 -2.52
N ASP A 58 0.93 8.72 -3.23
CA ASP A 58 -0.36 8.50 -3.88
C ASP A 58 -1.42 8.20 -2.82
N VAL A 59 -2.60 8.80 -2.98
CA VAL A 59 -3.75 8.54 -2.11
C VAL A 59 -4.30 7.15 -2.41
N ILE A 60 -4.30 6.28 -1.41
CA ILE A 60 -4.82 4.91 -1.54
C ILE A 60 -6.20 4.75 -0.90
N PHE A 61 -6.57 5.62 0.04
CA PHE A 61 -7.86 5.57 0.72
C PHE A 61 -8.18 6.87 1.47
N GLY A 62 -9.47 7.19 1.57
CA GLY A 62 -9.99 8.21 2.47
C GLY A 62 -10.14 9.62 1.87
N PRO A 63 -10.66 10.58 2.67
CA PRO A 63 -11.15 10.36 4.04
C PRO A 63 -12.45 9.56 4.06
N ALA A 64 -12.54 8.53 4.90
CA ALA A 64 -13.73 7.68 4.98
C ALA A 64 -14.91 8.36 5.69
N ASN A 65 -14.63 9.32 6.57
CA ASN A 65 -15.62 10.03 7.37
C ASN A 65 -16.53 9.11 8.21
N ASP A 66 -16.03 7.94 8.60
CA ASP A 66 -16.74 6.91 9.36
C ASP A 66 -16.16 6.71 10.77
N GLY A 67 -16.77 5.81 11.55
CA GLY A 67 -16.36 5.54 12.94
C GLY A 67 -15.29 4.45 13.11
N TYR A 68 -14.65 3.95 12.04
CA TYR A 68 -13.68 2.85 12.17
C TYR A 68 -12.27 3.37 12.31
N ARG A 69 -11.54 2.93 13.34
CA ARG A 69 -10.10 3.24 13.43
C ARG A 69 -9.34 2.40 12.41
N ARG A 70 -8.36 3.01 11.76
CA ARG A 70 -7.51 2.35 10.78
C ARG A 70 -6.04 2.43 11.18
N LEU A 71 -5.30 1.41 10.78
CA LEU A 71 -3.86 1.34 10.90
C LEU A 71 -3.28 1.11 9.51
N LEU A 72 -2.36 1.98 9.12
CA LEU A 72 -1.59 1.88 7.89
C LEU A 72 -0.27 1.17 8.20
N LEU A 73 0.02 0.12 7.45
CA LEU A 73 1.33 -0.54 7.44
C LEU A 73 1.93 -0.40 6.05
N THR A 74 3.14 0.14 5.97
CA THR A 74 3.90 0.16 4.72
C THR A 74 5.25 -0.49 4.91
N THR A 75 5.64 -1.35 3.97
CA THR A 75 6.95 -2.01 3.96
C THR A 75 7.46 -2.14 2.54
N GLU A 76 8.78 -2.07 2.36
CA GLU A 76 9.45 -2.38 1.10
C GLU A 76 10.16 -3.73 1.21
N VAL A 77 9.86 -4.64 0.29
CA VAL A 77 10.44 -5.99 0.25
C VAL A 77 11.33 -6.13 -0.98
N LEU A 78 12.60 -6.47 -0.77
CA LEU A 78 13.55 -6.73 -1.85
C LEU A 78 13.28 -8.08 -2.53
N CYS A 79 13.14 -8.06 -3.86
CA CYS A 79 12.89 -9.24 -4.68
C CYS A 79 14.21 -9.85 -5.20
N ARG A 80 15.05 -10.35 -4.29
CA ARG A 80 16.40 -10.87 -4.61
C ARG A 80 16.41 -12.13 -5.49
N ASN A 81 15.30 -12.86 -5.58
CA ASN A 81 15.23 -14.17 -6.26
C ASN A 81 14.59 -14.13 -7.66
N LEU A 82 14.25 -12.96 -8.22
CA LEU A 82 13.64 -12.87 -9.56
C LEU A 82 14.63 -13.13 -10.71
N THR A 83 15.90 -13.40 -10.41
CA THR A 83 16.98 -13.72 -11.37
C THR A 83 17.27 -15.21 -11.56
N LEU A 84 16.56 -16.13 -10.90
CA LEU A 84 16.73 -17.56 -11.14
C LEU A 84 15.76 -18.04 -12.24
N ARG A 85 16.26 -18.02 -13.48
CA ARG A 85 15.79 -18.88 -14.57
C ARG A 85 16.83 -19.94 -14.86
#